data_AF-A0A2D5ZDN5-F1
#
_entry.id   AF-A0A2D5ZDN5-F1
#
_cell.length_a   1.000
_cell.length_b   1.000
_cell.length_c   1.000
_cell.angle_alpha   90.00
_cell.angle_beta   90.00
_cell.angle_gamma   90.00
#
_symmetry.space_group_name_H-M   'P 1'
#
loop_
_entity.id
_entity.type
_entity.pdbx_description
1 polymer ?
#
loop_
_entity_poly.entity_id
_entity_poly.type
_entity_poly.pdbx_seq_one_letter_code
_entity_poly.pdbx_strand_id
1 'polypeptide(L)'
;MATLIRFIEIYCRDHHENASRSPVAARGHDIERMHGGPVEVCADCRKLMLHAMVKRTACPMNPKPTCKHCPDHCYHPTYRSRIRQVMKHSGRKLVLHGRIDLLWHLLF
;
A
#
# COMPACT_ATOMS: atom_id res chain seq x y z
N MET A 1 -1.27 8.86 0.47
CA MET A 1 -0.24 7.80 0.57
C MET A 1 -0.37 6.98 1.85
N ALA A 2 -0.79 7.58 2.97
CA ALA A 2 -1.05 6.91 4.24
C ALA A 2 -1.82 5.57 4.15
N THR A 3 -2.88 5.52 3.34
CA THR A 3 -3.72 4.33 3.16
C THR A 3 -2.95 3.11 2.66
N LEU A 4 -2.08 3.31 1.65
CA LEU A 4 -1.27 2.24 1.07
C LEU A 4 -0.34 1.64 2.13
N ILE A 5 0.29 2.50 2.93
CA ILE A 5 1.23 2.12 3.98
C ILE A 5 0.51 1.26 5.02
N ARG A 6 -0.65 1.73 5.52
CA ARG A 6 -1.48 0.99 6.48
C ARG A 6 -1.95 -0.36 5.94
N PHE A 7 -2.28 -0.43 4.66
CA PHE A 7 -2.80 -1.66 4.06
C PHE A 7 -1.70 -2.71 3.93
N ILE A 8 -0.49 -2.30 3.52
CA ILE A 8 0.67 -3.20 3.44
C ILE A 8 1.07 -3.67 4.85
N GLU A 9 1.03 -2.80 5.85
CA GLU A 9 1.30 -3.15 7.24
C GLU A 9 0.34 -4.22 7.77
N ILE A 10 -0.97 -4.02 7.60
CA ILE A 10 -2.01 -5.00 7.99
C ILE A 10 -1.79 -6.33 7.27
N TYR A 11 -1.55 -6.30 5.96
CA TYR A 11 -1.34 -7.51 5.18
C TYR A 11 -0.09 -8.28 5.65
N CYS A 12 1.02 -7.56 5.89
CA CYS A 12 2.25 -8.16 6.36
C CYS A 12 2.09 -8.82 7.73
N ARG A 13 1.33 -8.20 8.64
CA ARG A 13 1.06 -8.74 9.97
C ARG A 13 0.28 -10.06 9.90
N ASP A 14 -0.69 -10.12 8.99
CA ASP A 14 -1.61 -11.26 8.89
C ASP A 14 -1.05 -12.45 8.08
N HIS A 15 -0.28 -12.18 7.03
CA HIS A 15 0.21 -13.24 6.13
C HIS A 15 1.63 -13.69 6.43
N HIS A 16 2.42 -12.88 7.14
CA HIS A 16 3.83 -13.15 7.40
C HIS A 16 4.12 -13.06 8.91
N GLU A 17 3.55 -13.99 9.67
CA GLU A 17 3.69 -14.04 11.14
C GLU A 17 5.15 -14.25 11.57
N ASN A 18 5.86 -15.18 10.90
CA ASN A 18 7.24 -15.60 11.21
C ASN A 18 8.35 -14.81 10.49
N ALA A 19 8.01 -13.77 9.72
CA ALA A 19 9.02 -13.01 8.98
C ALA A 19 9.66 -11.93 9.85
N SER A 20 10.99 -11.78 9.78
CA SER A 20 11.70 -10.68 10.41
C SER A 20 11.23 -9.34 9.83
N ARG A 21 10.69 -8.47 10.68
CA ARG A 21 10.21 -7.13 10.31
C ARG A 21 11.31 -6.11 10.60
N SER A 22 11.44 -5.12 9.72
CA SER A 22 12.41 -4.05 9.85
C SER A 22 11.74 -2.72 9.54
N PRO A 23 12.18 -1.60 10.15
CA PRO A 23 11.72 -0.27 9.79
C PRO A 23 11.86 0.00 8.29
N VAL A 24 10.83 0.61 7.68
CA VAL A 24 10.87 1.00 6.27
C VAL A 24 11.40 2.42 6.14
N ALA A 25 12.61 2.55 5.59
CA ALA A 25 13.13 3.82 5.11
C ALA A 25 12.96 3.94 3.59
N ALA A 26 12.37 5.03 3.13
CA ALA A 26 12.25 5.36 1.72
C ALA A 26 13.02 6.67 1.42
N ARG A 27 13.96 6.64 0.46
CA ARG A 27 14.71 7.86 0.10
C ARG A 27 13.76 8.91 -0.44
N GLY A 28 13.77 10.11 0.16
CA GLY A 28 12.91 11.23 -0.25
C GLY A 28 11.45 11.14 0.20
N HIS A 29 11.09 10.17 1.03
CA HIS A 29 9.76 10.04 1.60
C HIS A 29 9.82 9.82 3.11
N ASP A 30 9.24 10.76 3.85
CA ASP A 30 9.07 10.66 5.29
C ASP A 30 7.86 9.77 5.60
N ILE A 31 8.11 8.46 5.69
CA ILE A 31 7.10 7.42 5.95
C ILE A 31 6.40 7.69 7.29
N GLU A 32 7.15 8.10 8.31
CA GLU A 32 6.66 8.30 9.66
C GLU A 32 5.65 9.44 9.71
N ARG A 33 5.99 10.59 9.09
CA ARG A 33 5.08 11.73 9.00
C ARG A 33 3.85 11.42 8.14
N MET A 34 4.03 10.63 7.07
CA MET A 34 2.93 10.25 6.17
C MET A 34 1.99 9.20 6.77
N HIS A 35 2.45 8.40 7.72
CA HIS A 35 1.67 7.35 8.39
C HIS A 35 1.17 7.73 9.78
N GLY A 36 1.89 8.63 10.47
CA GLY A 36 1.69 8.94 11.88
C GLY A 36 2.46 8.03 12.83
N GLY A 37 3.60 7.47 12.41
CA GLY A 37 4.46 6.61 13.24
C GLY A 37 5.37 5.67 12.45
N PRO A 38 6.29 4.97 13.12
CA PRO A 38 7.20 4.01 12.48
C PRO A 38 6.43 2.82 11.89
N VAL A 39 6.88 2.35 10.73
CA VAL A 39 6.24 1.23 10.02
C VAL A 39 7.27 0.13 9.81
N GLU A 40 6.94 -1.06 10.31
CA GLU A 40 7.79 -2.24 10.22
C GLU A 40 7.09 -3.34 9.42
N VAL A 41 7.75 -3.80 8.36
CA VAL A 41 7.25 -4.89 7.53
C VAL A 41 8.38 -5.82 7.11
N CYS A 42 8.06 -7.01 6.62
CA CYS A 42 9.04 -7.93 6.08
C CYS A 42 9.70 -7.40 4.80
N ALA A 43 10.81 -8.01 4.39
CA ALA A 43 11.56 -7.59 3.20
C ALA A 43 10.72 -7.54 1.92
N ASP A 44 9.77 -8.46 1.73
CA ASP A 44 8.92 -8.50 0.54
C ASP A 44 7.85 -7.40 0.52
N CYS A 45 7.20 -7.18 1.66
CA CYS A 45 6.26 -6.08 1.83
C CYS A 45 6.96 -4.71 1.71
N ARG A 46 8.21 -4.60 2.18
CA ARG A 46 9.06 -3.41 2.00
C ARG A 46 9.32 -3.16 0.52
N LYS A 47 9.73 -4.17 -0.25
CA LYS A 47 9.95 -4.05 -1.71
C LYS A 47 8.68 -3.60 -2.43
N LEU A 48 7.53 -4.18 -2.08
CA LEU A 48 6.23 -3.79 -2.65
C LEU A 48 5.88 -2.33 -2.35
N MET A 49 6.09 -1.90 -1.10
CA MET A 49 5.81 -0.53 -0.65
C MET A 49 6.69 0.49 -1.38
N LEU A 50 8.00 0.26 -1.43
CA LEU A 50 8.94 1.16 -2.11
C LEU A 50 8.66 1.26 -3.60
N HIS A 51 8.39 0.11 -4.26
CA HIS A 51 8.03 0.10 -5.67
C HIS A 51 6.76 0.93 -5.94
N ALA A 52 5.73 0.77 -5.11
CA ALA A 52 4.49 1.54 -5.24
C ALA A 52 4.69 3.05 -5.04
N MET A 53 5.55 3.44 -4.09
CA MET A 53 5.89 4.85 -3.84
C MET A 53 6.60 5.47 -5.04
N VAL A 54 7.67 4.83 -5.52
CA VAL A 54 8.46 5.31 -6.68
C VAL A 54 7.58 5.44 -7.93
N LYS A 55 6.71 4.45 -8.20
CA LYS A 55 5.83 4.53 -9.37
C LYS A 55 4.79 5.65 -9.25
N ARG A 56 4.29 5.93 -8.04
CA ARG A 56 3.28 6.97 -7.85
C ARG A 56 3.89 8.38 -7.84
N THR A 57 5.13 8.53 -7.40
CA THR A 57 5.86 9.80 -7.54
C THR A 57 6.22 10.09 -8.99
N ALA A 58 6.74 9.10 -9.71
CA ALA A 58 7.11 9.23 -11.12
C ALA A 58 5.93 9.23 -12.11
N CYS A 59 4.68 9.15 -11.64
CA CYS A 59 3.51 9.11 -12.52
C CYS A 59 3.32 10.45 -13.26
N PRO A 60 3.30 10.46 -14.61
CA PRO A 60 3.17 11.67 -15.42
C PRO A 60 1.72 12.19 -15.53
N MET A 61 0.73 11.39 -15.12
CA MET A 61 -0.69 11.72 -15.28
C MET A 61 -1.10 12.92 -14.40
N ASN A 62 -1.90 13.83 -14.95
CA ASN A 62 -2.49 14.95 -14.23
C ASN A 62 -3.91 15.26 -14.76
N PRO A 63 -4.99 15.09 -13.99
CA PRO A 63 -5.01 14.61 -12.59
C PRO A 63 -4.58 13.15 -12.47
N LYS A 64 -3.94 12.79 -11.36
CA LYS A 64 -3.45 11.41 -11.12
C LYS A 64 -4.63 10.46 -10.90
N PRO A 65 -4.96 9.54 -11.83
CA PRO A 65 -6.06 8.61 -11.63
C PRO A 65 -5.67 7.56 -10.59
N THR A 66 -6.67 6.84 -10.07
CA THR A 66 -6.40 5.63 -9.29
C THR A 66 -5.72 4.59 -10.19
N CYS A 67 -4.76 3.83 -9.66
CA CYS A 67 -4.03 2.82 -10.45
C CYS A 67 -4.97 1.76 -11.07
N LYS A 68 -6.17 1.55 -10.48
CA LYS A 68 -7.22 0.68 -11.02
C LYS A 68 -7.78 1.19 -12.36
N HIS A 69 -7.94 2.50 -12.49
CA HIS A 69 -8.53 3.17 -13.66
C HIS A 69 -7.47 3.92 -14.51
N CYS A 70 -6.19 3.59 -14.34
CA CYS A 70 -5.11 4.21 -15.12
C CYS A 70 -5.15 3.68 -16.57
N PRO A 71 -5.15 4.55 -17.58
CA PRO A 71 -5.27 4.13 -18.98
C PRO A 71 -4.02 3.40 -19.48
N ASP A 72 -2.84 3.72 -18.94
CA ASP A 72 -1.60 3.00 -19.18
C ASP A 72 -0.96 2.56 -17.85
N HIS A 73 -0.80 1.25 -17.67
CA HIS A 73 -0.35 0.67 -16.41
C HIS A 73 1.18 0.55 -16.36
N CYS A 74 1.84 1.48 -15.67
CA CYS A 74 3.29 1.43 -15.41
C CYS A 74 3.73 0.36 -14.38
N TYR A 75 2.79 -0.46 -13.90
CA TYR A 75 2.97 -1.40 -12.79
C TYR A 75 3.14 -2.82 -13.34
N HIS A 76 4.29 -3.45 -13.06
CA HIS A 76 4.55 -4.81 -13.51
C HIS A 76 3.45 -5.78 -13.01
N PRO A 77 2.95 -6.70 -13.85
CA PRO A 77 1.77 -7.52 -13.56
C PRO A 77 1.87 -8.32 -12.25
N THR A 78 3.05 -8.85 -11.91
CA THR A 78 3.32 -9.54 -10.64
C THR A 78 3.16 -8.64 -9.42
N TYR A 79 3.64 -7.40 -9.49
CA TYR A 79 3.43 -6.46 -8.39
C TYR A 79 1.96 -6.04 -8.35
N ARG A 80 1.29 -5.93 -9.51
CA ARG A 80 -0.11 -5.54 -9.62
C ARG A 80 -1.03 -6.58 -8.98
N SER A 81 -0.77 -7.86 -9.16
CA SER A 81 -1.53 -8.92 -8.50
C SER A 81 -1.33 -8.86 -6.98
N ARG A 82 -0.08 -8.72 -6.52
CA ARG A 82 0.25 -8.58 -5.10
C ARG A 82 -0.44 -7.38 -4.45
N ILE A 83 -0.38 -6.20 -5.07
CA ILE A 83 -1.01 -5.02 -4.48
C ILE A 83 -2.54 -5.14 -4.46
N ARG A 84 -3.17 -5.77 -5.45
CA ARG A 84 -4.60 -6.04 -5.40
C ARG A 84 -4.96 -6.99 -4.25
N GLN A 85 -4.14 -8.01 -3.98
CA GLN A 85 -4.36 -8.90 -2.84
C GLN A 85 -4.26 -8.14 -1.51
N VAL A 86 -3.23 -7.30 -1.36
CA VAL A 86 -3.08 -6.41 -0.20
C VAL A 86 -4.32 -5.52 -0.04
N MET A 87 -4.76 -4.86 -1.11
CA MET A 87 -5.91 -3.96 -1.07
C MET A 87 -7.20 -4.71 -0.71
N LYS A 88 -7.43 -5.89 -1.29
CA LYS A 88 -8.61 -6.72 -1.03
C LYS A 88 -8.65 -7.22 0.41
N HIS A 89 -7.52 -7.77 0.90
CA HIS A 89 -7.44 -8.33 2.25
C HIS A 89 -7.57 -7.25 3.32
N SER A 90 -6.70 -6.22 3.25
CA SER A 90 -6.68 -5.15 4.24
C SER A 90 -7.96 -4.33 4.20
N GLY A 91 -8.50 -4.07 3.01
CA GLY A 91 -9.81 -3.44 2.85
C GLY A 91 -10.91 -4.23 3.57
N ARG A 92 -11.03 -5.54 3.29
CA ARG A 92 -12.03 -6.40 3.96
C ARG A 92 -11.85 -6.43 5.47
N LYS A 93 -10.61 -6.46 5.97
CA LYS A 93 -10.33 -6.46 7.40
C LYS A 93 -10.75 -5.15 8.08
N LEU A 94 -10.49 -3.99 7.47
CA LEU A 94 -10.95 -2.71 8.02
C LEU A 94 -12.47 -2.60 8.08
N VAL A 95 -13.17 -3.18 7.08
CA VAL A 95 -14.64 -3.23 7.05
C VAL A 95 -15.18 -4.06 8.21
N LEU A 96 -14.64 -5.25 8.40
CA LEU A 96 -15.05 -6.16 9.48
C LEU A 96 -14.79 -5.58 10.88
N HIS A 97 -13.81 -4.67 11.01
CA HIS A 97 -13.52 -3.95 12.25
C HIS A 97 -14.33 -2.66 12.45
N GLY A 98 -15.40 -2.44 11.67
CA GLY A 98 -16.34 -1.33 11.90
C GLY A 98 -15.90 0.03 11.32
N ARG A 99 -14.84 0.09 10.52
CA ARG A 99 -14.43 1.32 9.80
C ARG A 99 -15.11 1.44 8.44
N ILE A 100 -16.43 1.50 8.47
CA ILE A 100 -17.31 1.59 7.29
C ILE A 100 -17.04 2.86 6.45
N ASP A 101 -16.59 3.97 7.05
CA ASP A 101 -16.19 5.20 6.34
C ASP A 101 -15.13 4.98 5.25
N LEU A 102 -14.25 3.98 5.41
CA LEU A 102 -13.22 3.70 4.41
C LEU A 102 -13.75 3.02 3.14
N LEU A 103 -14.94 2.42 3.19
CA LEU A 103 -15.54 1.78 2.01
C LEU A 103 -15.93 2.79 0.95
N TRP A 104 -16.41 3.96 1.36
CA TRP A 104 -16.84 5.00 0.42
C TRP A 104 -15.68 5.47 -0.47
N HIS A 105 -14.50 5.65 0.13
CA HIS A 105 -13.26 6.03 -0.58
C HIS A 105 -12.57 4.88 -1.33
N LEU A 106 -12.97 3.63 -1.09
CA LEU A 106 -12.40 2.42 -1.72
C LEU A 106 -13.20 1.97 -2.95
N LEU A 107 -14.50 2.27 -2.98
CA LEU A 107 -15.43 1.85 -4.04
C LEU A 107 -15.79 2.99 -5.01
N PHE A 108 -15.74 4.25 -4.58
CA PHE A 108 -15.94 5.45 -5.38
C PHE A 108 -14.67 6.31 -5.41
#